data_AF-A0A1I1B7E6-F1
#
_entry.id   AF-A0A1I1B7E6-F1
#
_cell.length_a   1.000
_cell.length_b   1.000
_cell.length_c   1.000
_cell.angle_alpha   90.00
_cell.angle_beta   90.00
_cell.angle_gamma   90.00
#
_symmetry.space_group_name_H-M   'P 1'
#
loop_
_entity.id
_entity.type
_entity.pdbx_description
1 polymer ?
#
loop_
_entity_poly.entity_id
_entity_poly.type
_entity_poly.pdbx_seq_one_letter_code
_entity_poly.pdbx_strand_id
1 'polypeptide(L)'
;MNKFLYLLCCIVFLSFSAFSQDEERLFDSGEILEVSMKFSVKQLRTETNDSTYLDSFLIFKNPEGILDTLDVGLRVRGNFRKENCYYPPIRMRLKKKEGKDNLFDGSRNLKIVFPCSKANNADSYVVKEFLCYQLYEQVSEYTFHTRMIRITFENEDDKKGQSEQLLGFLIEDDDKVADRFDGEILENKRIIGAIMEDTSSVRHDLFQYMIGNTDWSSLYQHNMKILKLNSKTVIPLAYDFDMTGMVMPPYAQVSNLVDIETVSERLYRGFCRDESLMKTIRDEFLAKEEILYGEIKQLEHLVPGYEIKFMNNYLKGFFDVLKDERRFDFNILTACRTSE
;
A
#
# COMPACT_ATOMS: atom_id res chain seq x y z
N MET A 1 48.51 -67.97 14.31
CA MET A 1 48.89 -66.54 14.37
C MET A 1 47.96 -65.76 13.48
N ASN A 2 47.26 -64.81 14.09
CA ASN A 2 46.12 -64.02 13.57
C ASN A 2 46.37 -63.36 12.22
N LYS A 3 45.31 -63.29 11.40
CA LYS A 3 44.97 -62.07 10.63
C LYS A 3 43.48 -62.10 10.28
N PHE A 4 42.70 -61.41 11.11
CA PHE A 4 41.31 -61.01 10.87
C PHE A 4 41.29 -59.96 9.75
N LEU A 5 40.48 -60.18 8.72
CA LEU A 5 40.23 -59.20 7.66
C LEU A 5 38.85 -58.58 7.90
N TYR A 6 38.83 -57.38 8.48
CA TYR A 6 37.60 -56.58 8.62
C TYR A 6 37.36 -55.83 7.31
N LEU A 7 36.26 -56.18 6.63
CA LEU A 7 35.73 -55.42 5.49
C LEU A 7 34.90 -54.26 6.05
N LEU A 8 35.44 -53.05 5.99
CA LEU A 8 34.77 -51.82 6.42
C LEU A 8 33.80 -51.38 5.31
N CYS A 9 32.51 -51.54 5.53
CA CYS A 9 31.46 -51.01 4.67
C CYS A 9 31.25 -49.52 5.00
N CYS A 10 31.81 -48.61 4.21
CA CYS A 10 31.55 -47.18 4.33
C CYS A 10 30.16 -46.87 3.75
N ILE A 11 29.15 -46.79 4.62
CA ILE A 11 27.85 -46.21 4.28
C ILE A 11 28.03 -44.69 4.24
N VAL A 12 28.08 -44.13 3.04
CA VAL A 12 28.01 -42.69 2.82
C VAL A 12 26.56 -42.26 3.04
N PHE A 13 26.27 -41.71 4.21
CA PHE A 13 25.02 -40.97 4.43
C PHE A 13 25.12 -39.66 3.64
N LEU A 14 24.53 -39.65 2.44
CA LEU A 14 24.18 -38.42 1.74
C LEU A 14 23.07 -37.74 2.55
N SER A 15 23.48 -36.80 3.41
CA SER A 15 22.56 -35.84 4.04
C SER A 15 21.98 -34.97 2.92
N PHE A 16 20.82 -35.38 2.39
CA PHE A 16 19.96 -34.45 1.67
C PHE A 16 19.47 -33.44 2.71
N SER A 17 20.10 -32.27 2.76
CA SER A 17 19.48 -31.09 3.32
C SER A 17 18.24 -30.83 2.48
N ALA A 18 17.08 -31.32 2.93
CA ALA A 18 15.81 -30.82 2.46
C ALA A 18 15.77 -29.35 2.89
N PHE A 19 16.07 -28.45 1.95
CA PHE A 19 15.65 -27.07 2.08
C PHE A 19 14.12 -27.14 2.15
N SER A 20 13.57 -26.83 3.32
CA SER A 20 12.18 -26.40 3.40
C SER A 20 12.11 -25.15 2.54
N GLN A 21 11.56 -25.25 1.34
CA GLN A 21 11.08 -24.06 0.65
C GLN A 21 9.93 -23.56 1.52
N ASP A 22 10.14 -22.46 2.23
CA ASP A 22 9.00 -21.72 2.78
C ASP A 22 8.09 -21.39 1.58
N GLU A 23 6.83 -21.80 1.68
CA GLU A 23 5.83 -21.46 0.67
C GLU A 23 5.69 -19.94 0.60
N GLU A 24 5.98 -19.37 -0.57
CA GLU A 24 5.82 -17.93 -0.84
C GLU A 24 4.38 -17.50 -0.52
N ARG A 25 4.24 -16.48 0.33
CA ARG A 25 2.96 -15.84 0.63
C ARG A 25 2.71 -14.67 -0.31
N LEU A 26 1.45 -14.26 -0.37
CA LEU A 26 0.95 -13.25 -1.30
C LEU A 26 1.81 -11.98 -1.37
N PHE A 27 2.35 -11.52 -0.25
CA PHE A 27 3.11 -10.28 -0.16
C PHE A 27 4.63 -10.45 -0.04
N ASP A 28 5.14 -11.69 -0.09
CA ASP A 28 6.58 -11.96 0.05
C ASP A 28 7.36 -11.64 -1.23
N SER A 29 6.66 -11.48 -2.36
CA SER A 29 7.23 -11.23 -3.68
C SER A 29 6.78 -9.88 -4.24
N GLY A 30 7.76 -9.14 -4.79
CA GLY A 30 7.53 -7.92 -5.56
C GLY A 30 7.12 -8.19 -7.02
N GLU A 31 7.07 -9.45 -7.47
CA GLU A 31 6.63 -9.77 -8.83
C GLU A 31 5.14 -9.48 -9.03
N ILE A 32 4.81 -8.88 -10.19
CA ILE A 32 3.44 -8.59 -10.59
C ILE A 32 2.66 -9.90 -10.70
N LEU A 33 1.60 -10.03 -9.91
CA LEU A 33 0.74 -11.20 -9.95
C LEU A 33 -0.27 -11.07 -11.09
N GLU A 34 -0.26 -12.04 -12.00
CA GLU A 34 -1.20 -12.13 -13.11
C GLU A 34 -2.52 -12.73 -12.63
N VAL A 35 -3.61 -11.97 -12.78
CA VAL A 35 -4.96 -12.38 -12.36
C VAL A 35 -6.00 -12.16 -13.44
N SER A 36 -7.08 -12.95 -13.42
CA SER A 36 -8.28 -12.75 -14.23
C SER A 36 -9.49 -12.59 -13.34
N MET A 37 -10.33 -11.62 -13.67
CA MET A 37 -11.55 -11.31 -12.94
C MET A 37 -12.70 -11.05 -13.92
N LYS A 38 -13.90 -11.51 -13.57
CA LYS A 38 -15.11 -11.31 -14.35
C LYS A 38 -16.27 -10.95 -13.43
N PHE A 39 -16.86 -9.77 -13.65
CA PHE A 39 -18.05 -9.33 -12.92
C PHE A 39 -18.71 -8.12 -13.61
N SER A 40 -20.00 -7.91 -13.34
CA SER A 40 -20.71 -6.67 -13.68
C SER A 40 -20.33 -5.54 -12.71
N VAL A 41 -19.78 -4.44 -13.24
CA VAL A 41 -19.48 -3.24 -12.44
C VAL A 41 -20.77 -2.58 -11.94
N LYS A 42 -21.82 -2.57 -12.77
CA LYS A 42 -23.13 -2.04 -12.40
C LYS A 42 -23.75 -2.83 -11.24
N GLN A 43 -23.77 -4.16 -11.33
CA GLN A 43 -24.31 -5.03 -10.29
C GLN A 43 -23.53 -4.89 -9.00
N LEU A 44 -22.20 -4.89 -9.07
CA LEU A 44 -21.33 -4.68 -7.92
C LEU A 44 -21.70 -3.40 -7.17
N ARG A 45 -22.00 -2.30 -7.89
CA ARG A 45 -22.39 -1.01 -7.29
C ARG A 45 -23.77 -1.03 -6.65
N THR A 46 -24.74 -1.67 -7.30
CA THR A 46 -26.15 -1.61 -6.87
C THR A 46 -26.52 -2.64 -5.82
N GLU A 47 -25.83 -3.78 -5.79
CA GLU A 47 -26.21 -4.93 -4.96
C GLU A 47 -25.28 -5.14 -3.75
N THR A 48 -24.12 -4.48 -3.71
CA THR A 48 -23.18 -4.61 -2.61
C THR A 48 -23.16 -3.41 -1.67
N ASN A 49 -22.97 -3.67 -0.38
CA ASN A 49 -22.78 -2.69 0.68
C ASN A 49 -21.82 -3.27 1.71
N ASP A 50 -21.70 -2.67 2.90
CA ASP A 50 -20.75 -3.14 3.91
C ASP A 50 -20.98 -4.56 4.44
N SER A 51 -22.16 -5.13 4.19
CA SER A 51 -22.57 -6.47 4.61
C SER A 51 -22.82 -7.45 3.46
N THR A 52 -23.08 -6.96 2.23
CA THR A 52 -23.41 -7.80 1.07
C THR A 52 -22.27 -7.87 0.07
N TYR A 53 -22.05 -9.07 -0.50
CA TYR A 53 -21.00 -9.35 -1.46
C TYR A 53 -21.62 -9.97 -2.72
N LEU A 54 -21.06 -9.62 -3.88
CA LEU A 54 -21.28 -10.29 -5.15
C LEU A 54 -20.34 -11.49 -5.22
N ASP A 55 -20.89 -12.68 -5.44
CA ASP A 55 -20.09 -13.89 -5.64
C ASP A 55 -19.42 -13.85 -7.02
N SER A 56 -18.13 -14.16 -7.06
CA SER A 56 -17.31 -14.21 -8.27
C SER A 56 -16.14 -15.18 -8.05
N PHE A 57 -15.21 -15.21 -8.99
CA PHE A 57 -13.98 -15.99 -8.93
C PHE A 57 -12.77 -15.10 -9.25
N LEU A 58 -11.64 -15.43 -8.64
CA LEU A 58 -10.33 -14.91 -9.00
C LEU A 58 -9.52 -16.07 -9.58
N ILE A 59 -9.11 -15.95 -10.84
CA ILE A 59 -8.13 -16.88 -11.40
C ILE A 59 -6.77 -16.20 -11.28
N PHE A 60 -5.77 -16.89 -10.74
CA PHE A 60 -4.42 -16.34 -10.61
C PHE A 60 -3.38 -17.35 -11.08
N LYS A 61 -2.23 -16.85 -11.52
CA LYS A 61 -1.08 -17.68 -11.84
C LYS A 61 -0.23 -17.84 -10.59
N ASN A 62 -0.07 -19.07 -10.10
CA ASN A 62 0.74 -19.37 -8.93
C ASN A 62 2.26 -19.26 -9.24
N PRO A 63 3.15 -19.33 -8.23
CA PRO A 63 4.61 -19.25 -8.46
C PRO A 63 5.18 -20.33 -9.40
N GLU A 64 4.53 -21.49 -9.50
CA GLU A 64 4.90 -22.57 -10.44
C GLU A 64 4.42 -22.30 -11.89
N GLY A 65 3.68 -21.21 -12.09
CA GLY A 65 3.12 -20.79 -13.36
C GLY A 65 1.81 -21.47 -13.75
N ILE A 66 1.19 -22.21 -12.83
CA ILE A 66 -0.08 -22.92 -13.00
C ILE A 66 -1.24 -21.97 -12.64
N LEU A 67 -2.33 -22.05 -13.40
CA LEU A 67 -3.55 -21.31 -13.08
C LEU A 67 -4.32 -22.01 -11.97
N ASP A 68 -4.66 -21.26 -10.94
CA ASP A 68 -5.52 -21.68 -9.84
C ASP A 68 -6.70 -20.72 -9.69
N THR A 69 -7.79 -21.18 -9.09
CA THR A 69 -9.06 -20.44 -9.00
C THR A 69 -9.52 -20.36 -7.56
N LEU A 70 -9.88 -19.16 -7.11
CA LEU A 70 -10.45 -18.91 -5.80
C LEU A 70 -11.88 -18.41 -5.92
N ASP A 71 -12.77 -19.02 -5.16
CA ASP A 71 -14.09 -18.47 -4.95
C ASP A 71 -14.02 -17.25 -4.04
N VAL A 72 -14.52 -16.11 -4.52
CA VAL A 72 -14.44 -14.83 -3.81
C VAL A 72 -15.79 -14.14 -3.74
N GLY A 73 -15.95 -13.34 -2.69
CA GLY A 73 -16.98 -12.32 -2.61
C GLY A 73 -16.35 -10.95 -2.88
N LEU A 74 -16.97 -10.16 -3.74
CA LEU A 74 -16.55 -8.80 -4.08
C LEU A 74 -17.58 -7.79 -3.55
N ARG A 75 -17.11 -6.65 -3.06
CA ARG A 75 -17.98 -5.51 -2.75
C ARG A 75 -17.28 -4.19 -2.98
N VAL A 76 -18.05 -3.14 -3.25
CA VAL A 76 -17.50 -1.78 -3.29
C VAL A 76 -17.06 -1.32 -1.90
N ARG A 77 -16.02 -0.48 -1.84
CA ARG A 77 -15.57 0.23 -0.63
C ARG A 77 -15.36 1.72 -0.92
N GLY A 78 -15.14 2.51 0.12
CA GLY A 78 -14.83 3.94 0.01
C GLY A 78 -16.04 4.81 -0.31
N ASN A 79 -15.81 6.12 -0.36
CA ASN A 79 -16.85 7.13 -0.55
C ASN A 79 -16.68 7.81 -1.92
N PHE A 80 -15.64 8.64 -2.07
CA PHE A 80 -15.46 9.45 -3.27
C PHE A 80 -15.30 8.62 -4.55
N ARG A 81 -14.30 7.72 -4.60
CA ARG A 81 -14.05 6.87 -5.79
C ARG A 81 -15.20 5.90 -6.05
N LYS A 82 -15.92 5.46 -5.00
CA LYS A 82 -17.14 4.68 -5.16
C LYS A 82 -18.20 5.46 -5.94
N GLU A 83 -18.34 6.76 -5.75
CA GLU A 83 -19.37 7.54 -6.46
C GLU A 83 -18.89 8.08 -7.83
N ASN A 84 -17.60 8.38 -7.96
CA ASN A 84 -17.08 9.18 -9.07
C ASN A 84 -16.23 8.41 -10.10
N CYS A 85 -15.71 7.23 -9.75
CA CYS A 85 -14.92 6.42 -10.68
C CYS A 85 -15.80 5.50 -11.53
N TYR A 86 -15.30 5.07 -12.69
CA TYR A 86 -15.86 3.97 -13.46
C TYR A 86 -15.64 2.64 -12.74
N TYR A 87 -14.40 2.26 -12.46
CA TYR A 87 -14.09 1.12 -11.60
C TYR A 87 -14.05 1.58 -10.14
N PRO A 88 -14.95 1.10 -9.27
CA PRO A 88 -14.90 1.42 -7.86
C PRO A 88 -13.76 0.65 -7.19
N PRO A 89 -13.18 1.15 -6.09
CA PRO A 89 -12.29 0.33 -5.28
C PRO A 89 -13.08 -0.82 -4.63
N ILE A 90 -12.43 -1.99 -4.55
CA ILE A 90 -13.10 -3.25 -4.20
C ILE A 90 -12.53 -3.80 -2.89
N ARG A 91 -13.39 -4.37 -2.04
CA ARG A 91 -12.98 -5.36 -1.04
C ARG A 91 -13.27 -6.74 -1.59
N MET A 92 -12.24 -7.57 -1.61
CA MET A 92 -12.30 -8.98 -1.97
C MET A 92 -12.21 -9.81 -0.70
N ARG A 93 -13.07 -10.81 -0.58
CA ARG A 93 -13.06 -11.76 0.54
C ARG A 93 -13.08 -13.17 -0.01
N LEU A 94 -12.07 -13.95 0.35
CA LEU A 94 -12.00 -15.37 0.03
C LEU A 94 -13.12 -16.14 0.78
N LYS A 95 -13.81 -17.04 0.07
CA LYS A 95 -14.84 -17.91 0.69
C LYS A 95 -14.19 -18.90 1.67
N LYS A 96 -15.01 -19.56 2.50
CA LYS A 96 -14.50 -20.41 3.59
C LYS A 96 -13.70 -21.59 3.00
N LYS A 97 -12.48 -21.80 3.50
CA LYS A 97 -11.48 -22.80 3.07
C LYS A 97 -10.66 -22.42 1.82
N GLU A 98 -11.05 -21.39 1.09
CA GLU A 98 -10.21 -20.81 0.04
C GLU A 98 -8.93 -20.21 0.63
N GLY A 99 -7.87 -20.18 -0.17
CA GLY A 99 -6.59 -19.58 0.21
C GLY A 99 -5.70 -20.49 1.05
N LYS A 100 -6.22 -21.54 1.70
CA LYS A 100 -5.39 -22.42 2.53
C LYS A 100 -4.42 -23.23 1.66
N ASP A 101 -3.17 -23.35 2.11
CA ASP A 101 -2.13 -24.12 1.43
C ASP A 101 -1.91 -23.62 -0.04
N ASN A 102 -2.08 -22.31 -0.27
CA ASN A 102 -1.75 -21.63 -1.52
C ASN A 102 -1.22 -20.21 -1.26
N LEU A 103 -0.94 -19.45 -2.33
CA LEU A 103 -0.37 -18.10 -2.27
C LEU A 103 -1.13 -17.13 -1.35
N PHE A 104 -2.46 -17.29 -1.24
CA PHE A 104 -3.33 -16.41 -0.45
C PHE A 104 -3.50 -16.88 1.01
N ASP A 105 -2.74 -17.88 1.46
CA ASP A 105 -2.87 -18.42 2.80
C ASP A 105 -2.52 -17.35 3.84
N GLY A 106 -3.46 -17.08 4.75
CA GLY A 106 -3.42 -15.98 5.70
C GLY A 106 -4.02 -14.65 5.19
N SER A 107 -4.24 -14.48 3.89
CA SER A 107 -4.73 -13.23 3.26
C SER A 107 -6.19 -13.32 2.82
N ARG A 108 -7.10 -13.55 3.77
CA ARG A 108 -8.51 -13.83 3.47
C ARG A 108 -9.31 -12.60 3.00
N ASN A 109 -9.08 -11.44 3.60
CA ASN A 109 -9.69 -10.18 3.14
C ASN A 109 -8.60 -9.31 2.53
N LEU A 110 -8.90 -8.74 1.36
CA LEU A 110 -7.97 -7.91 0.62
C LEU A 110 -8.71 -6.71 0.08
N LYS A 111 -7.99 -5.59 -0.03
CA LYS A 111 -8.48 -4.41 -0.76
C LYS A 111 -7.81 -4.43 -2.13
N ILE A 112 -8.60 -4.21 -3.18
CA ILE A 112 -8.09 -4.09 -4.54
C ILE A 112 -8.28 -2.65 -5.00
N VAL A 113 -7.19 -2.06 -5.46
CA VAL A 113 -7.20 -0.75 -6.11
C VAL A 113 -7.22 -0.95 -7.62
N PHE A 114 -8.25 -0.39 -8.26
CA PHE A 114 -8.43 -0.36 -9.71
C PHE A 114 -8.18 1.04 -10.26
N PRO A 115 -7.86 1.20 -11.55
CA PRO A 115 -7.86 2.51 -12.19
C PRO A 115 -9.21 3.21 -12.02
N CYS A 116 -9.24 4.53 -11.81
CA CYS A 116 -10.52 5.23 -11.62
C CYS A 116 -11.35 5.35 -12.92
N SER A 117 -10.72 5.28 -14.09
CA SER A 117 -11.39 5.51 -15.39
C SER A 117 -10.87 4.56 -16.46
N LYS A 118 -11.49 4.59 -17.64
CA LYS A 118 -11.08 3.86 -18.85
C LYS A 118 -10.06 4.62 -19.71
N ALA A 119 -9.52 5.74 -19.22
CA ALA A 119 -8.55 6.52 -19.97
C ALA A 119 -7.22 5.75 -20.11
N ASN A 120 -6.52 5.92 -21.24
CA ASN A 120 -5.28 5.18 -21.53
C ASN A 120 -4.16 5.41 -20.50
N ASN A 121 -4.17 6.53 -19.77
CA ASN A 121 -3.19 6.84 -18.72
C ASN A 121 -3.68 6.49 -17.30
N ALA A 122 -4.84 5.84 -17.15
CA ALA A 122 -5.44 5.57 -15.85
C ALA A 122 -4.54 4.67 -14.97
N ASP A 123 -3.84 3.71 -15.59
CA ASP A 123 -2.87 2.83 -14.94
C ASP A 123 -1.71 3.60 -14.31
N SER A 124 -1.28 4.72 -14.91
CA SER A 124 -0.19 5.52 -14.35
C SER A 124 -0.53 6.09 -12.98
N TYR A 125 -1.79 6.45 -12.72
CA TYR A 125 -2.21 6.89 -11.38
C TYR A 125 -2.20 5.74 -10.37
N VAL A 126 -2.55 4.53 -10.79
CA VAL A 126 -2.48 3.33 -9.93
C VAL A 126 -1.03 3.01 -9.57
N VAL A 127 -0.12 3.05 -10.53
CA VAL A 127 1.31 2.81 -10.29
C VAL A 127 1.90 3.87 -9.36
N LYS A 128 1.51 5.13 -9.52
CA LYS A 128 1.95 6.23 -8.64
C LYS A 128 1.38 6.08 -7.22
N GLU A 129 0.13 5.64 -7.08
CA GLU A 129 -0.46 5.35 -5.76
C GLU A 129 0.26 4.16 -5.09
N PHE A 130 0.54 3.10 -5.85
CA PHE A 130 1.34 1.96 -5.37
C PHE A 130 2.74 2.40 -4.94
N LEU A 131 3.42 3.25 -5.72
CA LEU A 131 4.72 3.81 -5.35
C LEU A 131 4.67 4.49 -3.97
N CYS A 132 3.60 5.22 -3.63
CA CYS A 132 3.48 5.83 -2.30
C CYS A 132 3.54 4.77 -1.17
N TYR A 133 2.92 3.60 -1.34
CA TYR A 133 3.05 2.51 -0.36
C TYR A 133 4.50 2.02 -0.27
N GLN A 134 5.17 1.80 -1.41
CA GLN A 134 6.57 1.36 -1.45
C GLN A 134 7.52 2.37 -0.81
N LEU A 135 7.33 3.66 -1.07
CA LEU A 135 8.09 4.73 -0.42
C LEU A 135 7.83 4.76 1.09
N TYR A 136 6.60 4.46 1.56
CA TYR A 136 6.27 4.46 2.98
C TYR A 136 6.94 3.29 3.72
N GLU A 137 7.00 2.10 3.11
CA GLU A 137 7.71 0.93 3.63
C GLU A 137 9.21 1.19 3.86
N GLN A 138 9.81 2.09 3.08
CA GLN A 138 11.21 2.48 3.31
C GLN A 138 11.38 3.33 4.55
N VAL A 139 10.38 4.08 5.01
CA VAL A 139 10.51 5.07 6.11
C VAL A 139 9.77 4.69 7.38
N SER A 140 8.86 3.71 7.33
CA SER A 140 8.06 3.23 8.46
C SER A 140 8.03 1.71 8.48
N GLU A 141 8.03 1.12 9.67
CA GLU A 141 7.74 -0.32 9.85
C GLU A 141 6.23 -0.60 9.89
N TYR A 142 5.42 0.39 10.29
CA TYR A 142 3.97 0.27 10.41
C TYR A 142 3.31 0.59 9.07
N THR A 143 3.24 -0.42 8.21
CA THR A 143 2.71 -0.28 6.86
C THR A 143 1.75 -1.42 6.52
N PHE A 144 0.90 -1.18 5.53
CA PHE A 144 0.22 -2.25 4.83
C PHE A 144 1.16 -2.82 3.78
N HIS A 145 1.26 -4.14 3.70
CA HIS A 145 1.90 -4.75 2.56
C HIS A 145 1.03 -4.64 1.32
N THR A 146 1.68 -4.42 0.18
CA THR A 146 1.01 -4.28 -1.10
C THR A 146 1.68 -5.11 -2.19
N ARG A 147 0.90 -5.57 -3.17
CA ARG A 147 1.42 -6.29 -4.35
C ARG A 147 0.72 -5.82 -5.62
N MET A 148 1.50 -5.45 -6.62
CA MET A 148 1.00 -5.10 -7.94
C MET A 148 0.37 -6.32 -8.61
N ILE A 149 -0.75 -6.10 -9.30
CA ILE A 149 -1.45 -7.12 -10.09
C ILE A 149 -1.69 -6.63 -11.51
N ARG A 150 -1.59 -7.55 -12.46
CA ARG A 150 -2.08 -7.35 -13.83
C ARG A 150 -3.40 -8.09 -13.98
N ILE A 151 -4.45 -7.35 -14.30
CA ILE A 151 -5.82 -7.85 -14.30
C ILE A 151 -6.28 -8.01 -15.74
N THR A 152 -6.54 -9.25 -16.14
CA THR A 152 -7.38 -9.55 -17.30
C THR A 152 -8.83 -9.42 -16.84
N PHE A 153 -9.46 -8.29 -17.13
CA PHE A 153 -10.81 -7.97 -16.66
C PHE A 153 -11.84 -8.14 -17.77
N GLU A 154 -12.89 -8.94 -17.51
CA GLU A 154 -14.07 -9.03 -18.37
C GLU A 154 -15.27 -8.39 -17.66
N ASN A 155 -15.76 -7.27 -18.19
CA ASN A 155 -16.94 -6.61 -17.65
C ASN A 155 -18.22 -7.24 -18.22
N GLU A 156 -19.03 -7.85 -17.36
CA GLU A 156 -20.29 -8.48 -17.77
C GLU A 156 -21.35 -7.47 -18.24
N ASP A 157 -21.15 -6.17 -17.97
CA ASP A 157 -21.99 -5.11 -18.53
C ASP A 157 -21.73 -4.87 -20.03
N ASP A 158 -20.57 -5.30 -20.56
CA ASP A 158 -20.23 -5.15 -21.97
C ASP A 158 -20.79 -6.31 -22.81
N LYS A 159 -21.75 -5.98 -23.67
CA LYS A 159 -22.38 -6.94 -24.59
C LYS A 159 -21.40 -7.56 -25.60
N LYS A 160 -20.24 -6.94 -25.83
CA LYS A 160 -19.22 -7.50 -26.71
C LYS A 160 -18.34 -8.54 -26.01
N GLY A 161 -18.37 -8.61 -24.68
CA GLY A 161 -17.58 -9.55 -23.88
C GLY A 161 -16.06 -9.38 -24.07
N GLN A 162 -15.59 -8.16 -24.31
CA GLN A 162 -14.16 -7.92 -24.51
C GLN A 162 -13.45 -7.87 -23.16
N SER A 163 -12.34 -8.60 -23.07
CA SER A 163 -11.41 -8.48 -21.94
C SER A 163 -10.49 -7.28 -22.15
N GLU A 164 -10.22 -6.54 -21.08
CA GLU A 164 -9.20 -5.48 -21.03
C GLU A 164 -8.08 -5.85 -20.05
N GLN A 165 -6.89 -5.31 -20.29
CA GLN A 165 -5.74 -5.45 -19.40
C GLN A 165 -5.64 -4.18 -18.56
N LEU A 166 -5.64 -4.33 -17.24
CA LEU A 166 -5.54 -3.22 -16.29
C LEU A 166 -4.38 -3.48 -15.32
N LEU A 167 -3.72 -2.42 -14.86
CA LEU A 167 -2.89 -2.49 -13.66
C LEU A 167 -3.73 -2.17 -12.43
N GLY A 168 -3.53 -2.95 -11.37
CA GLY A 168 -4.13 -2.78 -10.05
C GLY A 168 -3.11 -3.13 -8.97
N PHE A 169 -3.47 -2.99 -7.71
CA PHE A 169 -2.69 -3.60 -6.63
C PHE A 169 -3.58 -4.05 -5.47
N LEU A 170 -3.06 -5.04 -4.76
CA LEU A 170 -3.63 -5.58 -3.54
C LEU A 170 -3.07 -4.84 -2.34
N ILE A 171 -3.91 -4.58 -1.35
CA ILE A 171 -3.53 -4.06 -0.04
C ILE A 171 -3.98 -5.08 1.00
N GLU A 172 -3.07 -5.40 1.91
CA GLU A 172 -3.28 -6.24 3.07
C GLU A 172 -4.46 -5.80 3.94
N ASP A 173 -5.00 -6.73 4.73
CA ASP A 173 -6.07 -6.46 5.68
C ASP A 173 -5.58 -5.70 6.92
N ASP A 174 -6.48 -4.91 7.51
CA ASP A 174 -6.18 -4.13 8.72
C ASP A 174 -5.80 -5.08 9.89
N ASP A 175 -6.50 -6.22 10.00
CA ASP A 175 -6.27 -7.24 11.02
C ASP A 175 -4.87 -7.88 10.90
N LYS A 176 -4.36 -8.04 9.69
CA LYS A 176 -3.05 -8.66 9.45
C LYS A 176 -1.90 -7.76 9.87
N VAL A 177 -2.05 -6.45 9.65
CA VAL A 177 -1.11 -5.46 10.19
C VAL A 177 -1.13 -5.49 11.72
N ALA A 178 -2.32 -5.53 12.33
CA ALA A 178 -2.44 -5.61 13.79
C ALA A 178 -1.82 -6.89 14.37
N ASP A 179 -2.10 -8.05 13.78
CA ASP A 179 -1.52 -9.35 14.16
C ASP A 179 0.02 -9.30 14.17
N ARG A 180 0.64 -8.64 13.19
CA ARG A 180 2.10 -8.53 13.06
C ARG A 180 2.78 -7.83 14.24
N PHE A 181 2.06 -6.93 14.90
CA PHE A 181 2.58 -6.11 15.99
C PHE A 181 1.91 -6.41 17.35
N ASP A 182 1.22 -7.55 17.46
CA ASP A 182 0.41 -7.92 18.64
C ASP A 182 -0.54 -6.78 19.08
N GLY A 183 -1.05 -6.03 18.10
CA GLY A 183 -1.79 -4.80 18.29
C GLY A 183 -3.29 -4.91 17.99
N GLU A 184 -3.95 -3.76 18.03
CA GLU A 184 -5.38 -3.61 17.75
C GLU A 184 -5.61 -2.39 16.84
N ILE A 185 -6.45 -2.52 15.82
CA ILE A 185 -6.91 -1.37 15.03
C ILE A 185 -8.06 -0.69 15.79
N LEU A 186 -7.86 0.57 16.17
CA LEU A 186 -8.91 1.35 16.83
C LEU A 186 -9.89 1.90 15.82
N GLU A 187 -11.11 1.37 15.78
CA GLU A 187 -12.17 1.90 14.93
C GLU A 187 -13.04 2.94 15.65
N ASN A 188 -13.47 3.97 14.92
CA ASN A 188 -14.45 4.97 15.39
C ASN A 188 -14.04 5.69 16.69
N LYS A 189 -12.73 5.84 16.92
CA LYS A 189 -12.18 6.58 18.06
C LYS A 189 -11.54 7.87 17.59
N ARG A 190 -11.91 8.97 18.24
CA ARG A 190 -11.25 10.26 18.06
C ARG A 190 -9.95 10.27 18.83
N ILE A 191 -8.82 10.25 18.12
CA ILE A 191 -7.49 10.31 18.71
C ILE A 191 -6.82 11.59 18.28
N ILE A 192 -6.50 12.41 19.28
CA ILE A 192 -5.79 13.66 19.09
C ILE A 192 -4.38 13.31 18.60
N GLY A 193 -3.93 13.90 17.49
CA GLY A 193 -2.61 13.56 16.93
C GLY A 193 -1.49 13.80 17.95
N ALA A 194 -1.62 14.81 18.80
CA ALA A 194 -0.66 15.14 19.85
C ALA A 194 -0.40 14.00 20.87
N ILE A 195 -1.32 13.04 21.05
CA ILE A 195 -1.16 11.91 21.99
C ILE A 195 -0.64 10.62 21.34
N MET A 196 -0.44 10.62 20.02
CA MET A 196 0.20 9.51 19.32
C MET A 196 1.70 9.48 19.61
N GLU A 197 2.32 8.31 19.43
CA GLU A 197 3.75 8.12 19.67
C GLU A 197 4.59 9.04 18.77
N ASP A 198 5.50 9.80 19.39
CA ASP A 198 6.14 10.94 18.74
C ASP A 198 6.96 10.53 17.51
N THR A 199 7.77 9.47 17.60
CA THR A 199 8.68 9.06 16.53
C THR A 199 7.90 8.64 15.27
N SER A 200 6.89 7.81 15.47
CA SER A 200 6.03 7.30 14.40
C SER A 200 5.15 8.40 13.82
N SER A 201 4.68 9.34 14.64
CA SER A 201 3.97 10.55 14.16
C SER A 201 4.86 11.43 13.29
N VAL A 202 6.09 11.74 13.69
CA VAL A 202 6.97 12.59 12.87
C VAL A 202 7.31 11.91 11.54
N ARG A 203 7.57 10.60 11.54
CA ARG A 203 7.79 9.83 10.29
C ARG A 203 6.58 9.86 9.38
N HIS A 204 5.39 9.60 9.94
CA HIS A 204 4.13 9.71 9.22
C HIS A 204 3.95 11.10 8.61
N ASP A 205 4.06 12.15 9.42
CA ASP A 205 3.75 13.52 8.99
C ASP A 205 4.74 14.04 7.95
N LEU A 206 6.03 13.70 8.10
CA LEU A 206 7.06 14.04 7.11
C LEU A 206 6.89 13.24 5.81
N PHE A 207 6.43 11.99 5.89
CA PHE A 207 6.06 11.20 4.72
C PHE A 207 4.84 11.79 3.99
N GLN A 208 3.77 12.18 4.71
CA GLN A 208 2.62 12.83 4.10
C GLN A 208 3.02 14.13 3.40
N TYR A 209 3.94 14.90 4.00
CA TYR A 209 4.54 16.07 3.34
C TYR A 209 5.34 15.69 2.08
N MET A 210 6.15 14.63 2.13
CA MET A 210 6.94 14.15 0.99
C MET A 210 6.09 13.89 -0.25
N ILE A 211 4.98 13.17 -0.08
CA ILE A 211 4.08 12.82 -1.19
C ILE A 211 3.04 13.91 -1.49
N GLY A 212 2.99 15.00 -0.71
CA GLY A 212 2.03 16.08 -0.89
C GLY A 212 0.60 15.67 -0.53
N ASN A 213 0.43 14.89 0.53
CA ASN A 213 -0.88 14.50 1.04
C ASN A 213 -1.32 15.46 2.16
N THR A 214 -2.38 16.20 1.89
CA THR A 214 -3.02 17.08 2.88
C THR A 214 -4.39 16.60 3.32
N ASP A 215 -4.90 15.49 2.78
CA ASP A 215 -6.25 14.97 3.09
C ASP A 215 -6.18 13.79 4.06
N TRP A 216 -5.71 14.01 5.29
CA TRP A 216 -5.69 12.99 6.34
C TRP A 216 -6.06 13.57 7.72
N SER A 217 -6.53 12.72 8.63
CA SER A 217 -6.87 13.13 10.00
C SER A 217 -6.85 11.98 10.98
N SER A 218 -6.05 12.10 12.05
CA SER A 218 -6.05 11.14 13.16
C SER A 218 -7.31 11.24 14.00
N LEU A 219 -7.86 12.46 14.09
CA LEU A 219 -9.05 12.75 14.88
C LEU A 219 -10.29 12.09 14.27
N TYR A 220 -10.40 12.09 12.94
CA TYR A 220 -11.52 11.52 12.21
C TYR A 220 -11.21 10.17 11.55
N GLN A 221 -9.97 9.68 11.65
CA GLN A 221 -9.47 8.48 10.97
C GLN A 221 -9.72 8.52 9.45
N HIS A 222 -9.48 9.69 8.85
CA HIS A 222 -9.63 9.90 7.41
C HIS A 222 -8.27 9.70 6.74
N ASN A 223 -8.20 8.84 5.71
CA ASN A 223 -6.98 8.39 5.03
C ASN A 223 -5.84 8.00 6.00
N MET A 224 -6.21 7.48 7.17
CA MET A 224 -5.32 6.85 8.12
C MET A 224 -6.10 5.96 9.09
N LYS A 225 -5.46 4.88 9.51
CA LYS A 225 -5.89 4.01 10.59
C LYS A 225 -5.07 4.30 11.84
N ILE A 226 -5.49 3.71 12.95
CA ILE A 226 -4.84 3.85 14.24
C ILE A 226 -4.53 2.48 14.78
N LEU A 227 -3.24 2.17 14.87
CA LEU A 227 -2.74 0.92 15.45
C LEU A 227 -2.37 1.17 16.91
N LYS A 228 -3.05 0.49 17.83
CA LYS A 228 -2.74 0.52 19.25
C LYS A 228 -1.93 -0.71 19.60
N LEU A 229 -0.68 -0.51 20.02
CA LEU A 229 0.21 -1.60 20.41
C LEU A 229 -0.01 -2.01 21.87
N ASN A 230 -0.32 -1.05 22.74
CA ASN A 230 -0.61 -1.29 24.14
C ASN A 230 -1.41 -0.11 24.75
N SER A 231 -1.58 -0.10 26.08
CA SER A 231 -2.34 0.96 26.77
C SER A 231 -1.82 2.39 26.61
N LYS A 232 -0.55 2.57 26.21
CA LYS A 232 0.13 3.87 26.11
C LYS A 232 0.63 4.22 24.71
N THR A 233 0.75 3.22 23.83
CA THR A 233 1.35 3.40 22.50
C THR A 233 0.28 3.29 21.42
N VAL A 234 0.09 4.39 20.71
CA VAL A 234 -0.86 4.51 19.60
C VAL A 234 -0.11 5.11 18.40
N ILE A 235 -0.17 4.39 17.29
CA ILE A 235 0.63 4.61 16.09
C ILE A 235 -0.29 5.01 14.92
N PRO A 236 0.05 6.05 14.15
CA PRO A 236 -0.63 6.34 12.90
C PRO A 236 -0.27 5.29 11.84
N LEU A 237 -1.28 4.77 11.15
CA LEU A 237 -1.10 3.83 10.06
C LEU A 237 -1.66 4.45 8.77
N ALA A 238 -0.79 4.97 7.91
CA ALA A 238 -1.18 5.69 6.70
C ALA A 238 -1.75 4.76 5.62
N TYR A 239 -2.79 5.21 4.92
CA TYR A 239 -3.33 4.54 3.73
C TYR A 239 -4.13 5.52 2.87
N ASP A 240 -4.54 5.08 1.66
CA ASP A 240 -5.29 5.90 0.68
C ASP A 240 -4.45 7.10 0.18
N PHE A 241 -3.51 6.81 -0.74
CA PHE A 241 -2.56 7.79 -1.27
C PHE A 241 -2.92 8.31 -2.67
N ASP A 242 -4.16 8.09 -3.10
CA ASP A 242 -4.63 8.42 -4.45
C ASP A 242 -4.64 9.94 -4.70
N MET A 243 -5.11 10.74 -3.74
CA MET A 243 -5.23 12.21 -3.86
C MET A 243 -4.03 12.95 -3.29
N THR A 244 -2.86 12.67 -3.84
CA THR A 244 -1.59 13.28 -3.38
C THR A 244 -0.87 13.99 -4.50
N GLY A 245 0.03 14.92 -4.18
CA GLY A 245 0.86 15.59 -5.18
C GLY A 245 1.75 14.63 -5.97
N MET A 246 2.18 13.52 -5.35
CA MET A 246 2.93 12.46 -6.04
C MET A 246 2.10 11.76 -7.11
N VAL A 247 0.81 11.53 -6.87
CA VAL A 247 -0.09 10.87 -7.83
C VAL A 247 -0.68 11.85 -8.85
N MET A 248 -1.13 13.01 -8.38
CA MET A 248 -1.76 14.09 -9.15
C MET A 248 -2.86 13.58 -10.10
N PRO A 249 -3.90 12.86 -9.59
CA PRO A 249 -4.96 12.38 -10.46
C PRO A 249 -5.86 13.53 -10.92
N PRO A 250 -6.55 13.40 -12.08
CA PRO A 250 -7.38 14.47 -12.64
C PRO A 250 -8.63 14.77 -11.81
N TYR A 251 -8.98 13.89 -10.87
CA TYR A 251 -10.11 14.02 -9.95
C TYR A 251 -9.70 14.51 -8.55
N ALA A 252 -8.41 14.82 -8.34
CA ALA A 252 -7.93 15.28 -7.04
C ALA A 252 -8.66 16.54 -6.60
N GLN A 253 -8.97 16.61 -5.31
CA GLN A 253 -9.58 17.78 -4.68
C GLN A 253 -8.71 18.27 -3.55
N VAL A 254 -8.65 19.59 -3.39
CA VAL A 254 -8.02 20.21 -2.23
C VAL A 254 -9.09 20.44 -1.18
N SER A 255 -8.80 20.04 0.06
CA SER A 255 -9.68 20.33 1.20
C SER A 255 -9.77 21.83 1.42
N ASN A 256 -10.98 22.34 1.67
CA ASN A 256 -11.19 23.73 2.07
C ASN A 256 -10.66 24.07 3.49
N LEU A 257 -10.12 23.07 4.19
CA LEU A 257 -9.51 23.22 5.52
C LEU A 257 -8.00 23.55 5.44
N VAL A 258 -7.43 23.60 4.24
CA VAL A 258 -6.01 23.93 4.02
C VAL A 258 -5.87 25.07 3.02
N ASP A 259 -4.80 25.85 3.16
CA ASP A 259 -4.52 27.02 2.33
C ASP A 259 -3.48 26.67 1.24
N ILE A 260 -3.89 25.79 0.32
CA ILE A 260 -3.15 25.47 -0.90
C ILE A 260 -4.11 25.50 -2.09
N GLU A 261 -3.62 25.77 -3.30
CA GLU A 261 -4.47 25.85 -4.48
C GLU A 261 -4.59 24.51 -5.20
N THR A 262 -3.54 23.69 -5.15
CA THR A 262 -3.46 22.40 -5.83
C THR A 262 -2.91 21.31 -4.91
N VAL A 263 -3.31 20.05 -5.14
CA VAL A 263 -2.76 18.90 -4.41
C VAL A 263 -1.25 18.70 -4.62
N SER A 264 -0.67 19.37 -5.62
CA SER A 264 0.78 19.32 -5.88
C SER A 264 1.59 20.16 -4.89
N GLU A 265 0.97 21.14 -4.24
CA GLU A 265 1.60 21.96 -3.21
C GLU A 265 1.77 21.15 -1.92
N ARG A 266 3.00 21.15 -1.38
CA ARG A 266 3.27 20.51 -0.10
C ARG A 266 2.91 21.45 1.04
N LEU A 267 2.17 20.93 2.01
CA LEU A 267 1.87 21.59 3.27
C LEU A 267 2.12 20.62 4.42
N TYR A 268 2.96 21.01 5.37
CA TYR A 268 3.20 20.19 6.56
C TYR A 268 2.01 20.34 7.51
N ARG A 269 1.33 19.23 7.81
CA ARG A 269 0.13 19.19 8.67
C ARG A 269 0.36 18.48 10.00
N GLY A 270 1.61 18.13 10.30
CA GLY A 270 1.99 17.42 11.52
C GLY A 270 1.98 18.31 12.75
N PHE A 271 1.90 17.69 13.93
CA PHE A 271 2.02 18.40 15.19
C PHE A 271 3.48 18.72 15.52
N CYS A 272 3.70 19.83 16.22
CA CYS A 272 5.02 20.16 16.73
C CYS A 272 5.47 19.11 17.75
N ARG A 273 6.67 18.59 17.57
CA ARG A 273 7.36 17.69 18.50
C ARG A 273 8.68 18.31 18.94
N ASP A 274 9.41 17.59 19.78
CA ASP A 274 10.77 17.98 20.12
C ASP A 274 11.60 18.20 18.85
N GLU A 275 12.27 19.36 18.76
CA GLU A 275 13.00 19.76 17.56
C GLU A 275 14.15 18.79 17.25
N SER A 276 14.80 18.24 18.27
CA SER A 276 15.88 17.27 18.07
C SER A 276 15.36 15.96 17.50
N LEU A 277 14.16 15.52 17.90
CA LEU A 277 13.48 14.39 17.27
C LEU A 277 13.13 14.70 15.81
N MET A 278 12.56 15.87 15.52
CA MET A 278 12.22 16.24 14.14
C MET A 278 13.44 16.29 13.22
N LYS A 279 14.58 16.80 13.72
CA LYS A 279 15.86 16.80 13.01
C LYS A 279 16.42 15.39 12.84
N THR A 280 16.29 14.52 13.85
CA THR A 280 16.68 13.11 13.75
C THR A 280 15.91 12.41 12.62
N ILE A 281 14.59 12.59 12.55
CA ILE A 281 13.78 11.99 11.48
C ILE A 281 14.10 12.61 10.11
N ARG A 282 14.40 13.91 10.03
CA ARG A 282 14.92 14.52 8.80
C ARG A 282 16.18 13.81 8.30
N ASP A 283 17.13 13.54 9.19
CA ASP A 283 18.39 12.86 8.84
C ASP A 283 18.14 11.41 8.38
N GLU A 284 17.16 10.71 8.99
CA GLU A 284 16.73 9.39 8.51
C GLU A 284 16.21 9.41 7.07
N PHE A 285 15.40 10.42 6.70
CA PHE A 285 14.90 10.55 5.33
C PHE A 285 16.02 10.92 4.36
N LEU A 286 16.93 11.82 4.74
CA LEU A 286 18.11 12.16 3.93
C LEU A 286 18.98 10.94 3.65
N ALA A 287 19.18 10.06 4.64
CA ALA A 287 19.93 8.82 4.47
C ALA A 287 19.25 7.83 3.51
N LYS A 288 17.94 7.95 3.29
CA LYS A 288 17.13 7.07 2.43
C LYS A 288 16.90 7.64 1.03
N GLU A 289 17.48 8.79 0.69
CA GLU A 289 17.24 9.46 -0.59
C GLU A 289 17.45 8.56 -1.81
N GLU A 290 18.62 7.92 -1.92
CA GLU A 290 18.93 7.02 -3.04
C GLU A 290 17.99 5.81 -3.09
N ILE A 291 17.60 5.27 -1.94
CA ILE A 291 16.68 4.12 -1.85
C ILE A 291 15.29 4.53 -2.38
N LEU A 292 14.79 5.69 -1.96
CA LEU A 292 13.49 6.22 -2.39
C LEU A 292 13.46 6.53 -3.91
N TYR A 293 14.57 7.01 -4.48
CA TYR A 293 14.72 7.10 -5.94
C TYR A 293 14.77 5.73 -6.61
N GLY A 294 15.37 4.74 -5.95
CA GLY A 294 15.37 3.33 -6.37
C GLY A 294 13.96 2.77 -6.57
N GLU A 295 13.02 3.08 -5.67
CA GLU A 295 11.62 2.64 -5.78
C GLU A 295 10.92 3.18 -7.03
N ILE A 296 11.17 4.44 -7.41
CA ILE A 296 10.66 5.02 -8.66
C ILE A 296 11.19 4.24 -9.87
N LYS A 297 12.49 3.91 -9.83
CA LYS A 297 13.15 3.21 -10.94
C LYS A 297 12.61 1.80 -11.14
N GLN A 298 12.29 1.06 -10.08
CA GLN A 298 11.72 -0.29 -10.20
C GLN A 298 10.42 -0.31 -11.01
N LEU A 299 9.63 0.76 -10.92
CA LEU A 299 8.33 0.88 -11.60
C LEU A 299 8.41 1.56 -12.97
N GLU A 300 9.62 1.91 -13.46
CA GLU A 300 9.80 2.74 -14.65
C GLU A 300 9.19 2.14 -15.93
N HIS A 301 9.18 0.82 -16.00
CA HIS A 301 8.66 0.06 -17.13
C HIS A 301 7.12 0.01 -17.20
N LEU A 302 6.42 0.45 -16.14
CA LEU A 302 4.95 0.39 -16.04
C LEU A 302 4.27 1.70 -16.44
N VAL A 303 5.02 2.80 -16.59
CA VAL A 303 4.47 4.11 -16.91
C VAL A 303 5.28 4.81 -17.98
N PRO A 304 4.71 5.79 -18.69
CA PRO A 304 5.45 6.59 -19.65
C PRO A 304 6.61 7.36 -18.98
N GLY A 305 7.71 7.57 -19.71
CA GLY A 305 8.90 8.25 -19.17
C GLY A 305 8.66 9.69 -18.66
N TYR A 306 7.60 10.37 -19.10
CA TYR A 306 7.25 11.70 -18.56
C TYR A 306 6.69 11.62 -17.12
N GLU A 307 6.00 10.53 -16.76
CA GLU A 307 5.56 10.27 -15.39
C GLU A 307 6.76 9.98 -14.48
N ILE A 308 7.75 9.24 -14.97
CA ILE A 308 9.01 9.01 -14.26
C ILE A 308 9.74 10.32 -13.99
N LYS A 309 9.84 11.19 -15.00
CA LYS A 309 10.43 12.51 -14.83
C LYS A 309 9.64 13.34 -13.81
N PHE A 310 8.31 13.27 -13.84
CA PHE A 310 7.45 13.95 -12.87
C PHE A 310 7.73 13.47 -11.44
N MET A 311 7.68 12.16 -11.18
CA MET A 311 7.90 11.60 -9.84
C MET A 311 9.30 11.94 -9.30
N ASN A 312 10.34 11.81 -10.14
CA ASN A 312 11.70 12.18 -9.76
C ASN A 312 11.83 13.66 -9.38
N ASN A 313 11.24 14.55 -10.19
CA ASN A 313 11.26 15.99 -9.91
C ASN A 313 10.44 16.33 -8.66
N TYR A 314 9.30 15.67 -8.48
CA TYR A 314 8.46 15.87 -7.31
C TYR A 314 9.24 15.48 -6.06
N LEU A 315 9.80 14.26 -6.01
CA LEU A 315 10.62 13.77 -4.90
C LEU A 315 11.86 14.66 -4.66
N LYS A 316 12.49 15.16 -5.72
CA LYS A 316 13.60 16.12 -5.62
C LYS A 316 13.20 17.37 -4.84
N GLY A 317 12.01 17.91 -5.12
CA GLY A 317 11.51 19.08 -4.41
C GLY A 317 11.36 18.87 -2.90
N PHE A 318 11.06 17.64 -2.45
CA PHE A 318 11.06 17.29 -1.03
C PHE A 318 12.48 17.30 -0.46
N PHE A 319 13.44 16.65 -1.11
CA PHE A 319 14.83 16.63 -0.65
C PHE A 319 15.50 18.01 -0.69
N ASP A 320 15.13 18.88 -1.63
CA ASP A 320 15.58 20.27 -1.65
C ASP A 320 15.13 21.04 -0.39
N VAL A 321 13.97 20.71 0.19
CA VAL A 321 13.51 21.26 1.47
C VAL A 321 14.31 20.64 2.63
N LEU A 322 14.51 19.32 2.63
CA LEU A 322 15.26 18.66 3.71
C LEU A 322 16.76 18.99 3.71
N LYS A 323 17.36 19.39 2.59
CA LYS A 323 18.80 19.71 2.53
C LYS A 323 19.13 21.15 2.93
N ASP A 324 18.14 22.05 2.87
CA ASP A 324 18.29 23.46 3.21
C ASP A 324 17.69 23.72 4.59
N GLU A 325 18.54 24.08 5.56
CA GLU A 325 18.10 24.35 6.94
C GLU A 325 17.00 25.41 7.02
N ARG A 326 17.10 26.50 6.26
CA ARG A 326 16.10 27.59 6.31
C ARG A 326 14.77 27.12 5.74
N ARG A 327 14.80 26.31 4.67
CA ARG A 327 13.58 25.75 4.09
C ARG A 327 12.96 24.73 5.03
N PHE A 328 13.75 23.85 5.65
CA PHE A 328 13.23 22.89 6.63
C PHE A 328 12.60 23.61 7.82
N ASP A 329 13.28 24.61 8.37
CA ASP A 329 12.77 25.40 9.51
C ASP A 329 11.45 26.09 9.16
N PHE A 330 11.36 26.72 7.98
CA PHE A 330 10.17 27.43 7.55
C PHE A 330 9.00 26.48 7.22
N ASN A 331 9.25 25.43 6.43
CA ASN A 331 8.18 24.57 5.91
C ASN A 331 7.74 23.47 6.89
N ILE A 332 8.57 23.13 7.88
CA ILE A 332 8.33 21.99 8.79
C ILE A 332 8.29 22.47 10.24
N LEU A 333 9.39 23.00 10.77
CA LEU A 333 9.51 23.29 12.21
C LEU A 333 8.63 24.48 12.67
N THR A 334 8.50 25.50 11.83
CA THR A 334 7.67 26.68 12.14
C THR A 334 6.21 26.47 11.71
N ALA A 335 5.99 25.63 10.69
CA ALA A 335 4.66 25.34 10.13
C ALA A 335 3.90 24.25 10.90
N CYS A 336 4.55 23.50 11.80
CA CYS A 336 3.90 22.48 12.59
C CYS A 336 2.77 23.02 13.45
N ARG A 337 1.78 22.18 13.74
CA ARG A 337 0.59 22.54 14.51
C ARG A 337 0.88 22.48 16.00
N THR A 338 0.55 23.54 16.73
CA THR A 338 0.66 23.62 18.19
C THR A 338 -0.67 23.32 18.91
N SER A 339 -1.79 23.29 18.18
CA SER A 339 -3.11 22.92 18.67
C SER A 339 -3.91 22.15 17.61
N GLU A 340 -5.03 21.54 18.02
CA GLU A 340 -5.98 20.84 17.14
C GLU A 340 -6.53 21.71 16.01
#